data_AF-A0A957ZLL5-F1
#
_entry.id   AF-A0A957ZLL5-F1
#
_cell.length_a   1.000
_cell.length_b   1.000
_cell.length_c   1.000
_cell.angle_alpha   90.00
_cell.angle_beta   90.00
_cell.angle_gamma   90.00
#
_symmetry.space_group_name_H-M   'P 1'
#
loop_
_entity.id
_entity.type
_entity.pdbx_description
1 polymer ?
#
loop_
_entity_poly.entity_id
_entity_poly.type
_entity_poly.pdbx_seq_one_letter_code
_entity_poly.pdbx_strand_id
1 'polypeptide(L)'
;PGQIYGYRAHGPYEPLLGMRFDVQKVLLDPYGRGVAVPGAYSRKAASVPGDNTAQAMKSVVVDTSRYDWEGDMPLRRPFDQTIIYEMHVRGFTRHPNSGLAPELRGTYAGLIERIPYLQALGITAVELLPIFQFDAEDAPDGHVNYWGYSPVSFFAPHMQYSARGDAAAAIDEFRDMVKALHRAGIEVILDVVYNHTAEGKETGPTFCFRGLENDAYYILEEDREHYANYSGTGNTLNANHSMVRRMILDSLHYWVDEMHVDGFR
;
A
#
# COMPACT_ATOMS: atom_id res chain seq x y z
N PRO A 1 -3.11 -0.18 20.48
CA PRO A 1 -2.86 -0.89 19.19
C PRO A 1 -4.01 -1.86 18.88
N GLY A 2 -4.40 -2.02 17.63
CA GLY A 2 -5.49 -2.90 17.18
C GLY A 2 -6.88 -2.25 17.08
N GLN A 3 -7.04 -0.98 17.50
CA GLN A 3 -8.31 -0.27 17.36
C GLN A 3 -8.59 0.00 15.87
N ILE A 4 -9.77 -0.42 15.40
CA ILE A 4 -10.27 -0.13 14.06
C ILE A 4 -11.00 1.22 14.08
N TYR A 5 -10.73 2.09 13.11
CA TYR A 5 -11.34 3.41 13.01
C TYR A 5 -11.44 3.87 11.55
N GLY A 6 -12.15 4.97 11.32
CA GLY A 6 -12.22 5.67 10.05
C GLY A 6 -12.79 7.07 10.26
N TYR A 7 -12.67 7.91 9.24
CA TYR A 7 -13.20 9.28 9.26
C TYR A 7 -14.51 9.40 8.47
N ARG A 8 -15.25 10.45 8.78
CA ARG A 8 -16.29 11.02 7.92
C ARG A 8 -16.03 12.52 7.88
N ALA A 9 -15.90 13.07 6.69
CA ALA A 9 -15.66 14.49 6.50
C ALA A 9 -16.96 15.17 6.07
N HIS A 10 -17.25 16.31 6.69
CA HIS A 10 -18.34 17.18 6.29
C HIS A 10 -17.77 18.30 5.42
N GLY A 11 -18.48 18.63 4.35
CA GLY A 11 -18.12 19.73 3.46
C GLY A 11 -19.11 19.86 2.32
N PRO A 12 -18.91 20.83 1.42
CA PRO A 12 -19.75 21.01 0.24
C PRO A 12 -19.62 19.85 -0.75
N TYR A 13 -20.74 19.41 -1.29
CA TYR A 13 -20.77 18.48 -2.43
C TYR A 13 -21.19 19.25 -3.67
N GLU A 14 -20.21 19.80 -4.38
CA GLU A 14 -20.38 20.55 -5.62
C GLU A 14 -19.40 20.02 -6.67
N PRO A 15 -19.72 18.88 -7.32
CA PRO A 15 -18.78 18.20 -8.23
C PRO A 15 -18.30 19.07 -9.40
N LEU A 16 -19.15 19.98 -9.89
CA LEU A 16 -18.81 20.95 -10.95
C LEU A 16 -17.70 21.94 -10.53
N LEU A 17 -17.42 22.05 -9.22
CA LEU A 17 -16.34 22.88 -8.67
C LEU A 17 -15.22 22.02 -8.07
N GLY A 18 -15.27 20.70 -8.25
CA GLY A 18 -14.32 19.74 -7.71
C GLY A 18 -14.52 19.37 -6.24
N MET A 19 -15.57 19.88 -5.58
CA MET A 19 -15.85 19.60 -4.17
C MET A 19 -16.66 18.30 -4.04
N ARG A 20 -16.08 17.27 -3.39
CA ARG A 20 -16.60 15.88 -3.39
C ARG A 20 -16.79 15.30 -1.99
N PHE A 21 -17.07 16.15 -1.00
CA PHE A 21 -17.34 15.68 0.37
C PHE A 21 -18.64 14.85 0.42
N ASP A 22 -18.53 13.62 0.88
CA ASP A 22 -19.69 12.75 1.12
C ASP A 22 -19.61 12.15 2.53
N VAL A 23 -20.40 12.72 3.45
CA VAL A 23 -20.46 12.27 4.84
C VAL A 23 -20.93 10.83 4.96
N GLN A 24 -21.62 10.26 3.96
CA GLN A 24 -22.08 8.87 3.99
C GLN A 24 -20.95 7.88 3.73
N LYS A 25 -19.76 8.33 3.31
CA LYS A 25 -18.59 7.48 3.10
C LYS A 25 -17.70 7.43 4.33
N VAL A 26 -17.35 6.21 4.74
CA VAL A 26 -16.23 5.98 5.67
C VAL A 26 -14.93 6.13 4.89
N LEU A 27 -14.03 6.96 5.43
CA LEU A 27 -12.76 7.29 4.85
C LEU A 27 -11.61 6.69 5.68
N LEU A 28 -10.58 6.22 5.00
CA LEU A 28 -9.31 5.85 5.59
C LEU A 28 -8.57 7.09 6.09
N ASP A 29 -7.73 6.89 7.10
CA ASP A 29 -6.69 7.84 7.47
C ASP A 29 -5.57 7.81 6.40
N PRO A 30 -5.22 8.94 5.75
CA PRO A 30 -4.10 9.00 4.80
C PRO A 30 -2.74 8.58 5.38
N TYR A 31 -2.57 8.72 6.71
CA TYR A 31 -1.39 8.30 7.48
C TYR A 31 -1.61 6.98 8.24
N GLY A 32 -2.75 6.31 8.00
CA GLY A 32 -3.07 5.03 8.61
C GLY A 32 -2.06 3.95 8.23
N ARG A 33 -1.35 3.43 9.23
CA ARG A 33 -0.31 2.39 9.06
C ARG A 33 -0.85 0.97 8.89
N GLY A 34 -2.13 0.75 9.14
CA GLY A 34 -2.79 -0.52 8.91
C GLY A 34 -4.17 -0.32 8.31
N VAL A 35 -4.61 -1.26 7.49
CA VAL A 35 -5.91 -1.25 6.84
C VAL A 35 -6.61 -2.59 7.08
N ALA A 36 -7.78 -2.54 7.70
CA ALA A 36 -8.70 -3.66 7.82
C ALA A 36 -9.64 -3.68 6.60
N VAL A 37 -9.64 -4.80 5.87
CA VAL A 37 -10.54 -5.05 4.76
C VAL A 37 -11.61 -6.04 5.21
N PRO A 38 -12.89 -5.63 5.36
CA PRO A 38 -13.94 -6.54 5.80
C PRO A 38 -14.24 -7.59 4.72
N GLY A 39 -14.72 -8.77 5.11
CA GLY A 39 -15.14 -9.79 4.12
C GLY A 39 -16.31 -9.36 3.23
N ALA A 40 -17.10 -8.38 3.69
CA ALA A 40 -18.16 -7.73 2.92
C ALA A 40 -17.67 -6.49 2.15
N TYR A 41 -16.35 -6.34 1.95
CA TYR A 41 -15.79 -5.23 1.19
C TYR A 41 -16.46 -5.09 -0.18
N SER A 42 -16.65 -3.84 -0.61
CA SER A 42 -17.20 -3.54 -1.92
C SER A 42 -16.71 -2.20 -2.41
N ARG A 43 -15.86 -2.21 -3.44
CA ARG A 43 -15.43 -1.03 -4.18
C ARG A 43 -16.64 -0.25 -4.71
N LYS A 44 -17.64 -0.97 -5.24
CA LYS A 44 -18.87 -0.39 -5.77
C LYS A 44 -19.66 0.41 -4.73
N ALA A 45 -19.74 -0.05 -3.48
CA ALA A 45 -20.43 0.68 -2.41
C ALA A 45 -19.78 2.04 -2.09
N ALA A 46 -18.49 2.19 -2.37
CA ALA A 46 -17.78 3.46 -2.26
C ALA A 46 -17.98 4.38 -3.50
N SER A 47 -18.50 3.88 -4.61
CA SER A 47 -18.74 4.63 -5.86
C SER A 47 -20.18 5.13 -6.04
N VAL A 48 -21.14 4.58 -5.30
CA VAL A 48 -22.58 4.93 -5.42
C VAL A 48 -23.09 5.62 -4.15
N PRO A 49 -24.15 6.44 -4.19
CA PRO A 49 -24.71 7.07 -2.98
C PRO A 49 -25.11 6.07 -1.88
N GLY A 50 -25.05 6.48 -0.61
CA GLY A 50 -25.47 5.67 0.54
C GLY A 50 -24.36 5.38 1.54
N ASP A 51 -24.74 4.95 2.75
CA ASP A 51 -23.78 4.53 3.77
C ASP A 51 -23.05 3.25 3.34
N ASN A 52 -21.73 3.24 3.49
CA ASN A 52 -20.88 2.08 3.19
C ASN A 52 -20.19 1.49 4.43
N THR A 53 -20.55 1.87 5.67
CA THR A 53 -19.83 1.47 6.90
C THR A 53 -19.52 -0.02 6.98
N ALA A 54 -20.48 -0.89 6.68
CA ALA A 54 -20.32 -2.34 6.77
C ALA A 54 -19.35 -2.91 5.71
N GLN A 55 -19.15 -2.18 4.61
CA GLN A 55 -18.44 -2.61 3.41
C GLN A 55 -17.14 -1.82 3.18
N ALA A 56 -16.90 -0.74 3.93
CA ALA A 56 -15.73 0.10 3.77
C ALA A 56 -14.49 -0.50 4.45
N MET A 57 -13.34 -0.32 3.80
CA MET A 57 -12.04 -0.43 4.45
C MET A 57 -11.95 0.54 5.62
N LYS A 58 -11.19 0.16 6.66
CA LYS A 58 -11.01 0.96 7.87
C LYS A 58 -9.54 0.98 8.27
N SER A 59 -9.09 2.07 8.85
CA SER A 59 -7.72 2.17 9.36
C SER A 59 -7.59 1.43 10.69
N VAL A 60 -6.37 0.99 11.01
CA VAL A 60 -6.04 0.29 12.25
C VAL A 60 -4.93 1.05 12.96
N VAL A 61 -5.11 1.28 14.27
CA VAL A 61 -4.07 1.88 15.11
C VAL A 61 -2.95 0.87 15.33
N VAL A 62 -1.78 1.16 14.80
CA VAL A 62 -0.57 0.34 14.93
C VAL A 62 0.45 1.07 15.78
N ASP A 63 1.14 0.32 16.65
CA ASP A 63 2.27 0.82 17.42
C ASP A 63 3.55 0.20 16.87
N THR A 64 4.35 1.01 16.17
CA THR A 64 5.58 0.54 15.52
C THR A 64 6.75 0.44 16.50
N SER A 65 6.68 1.14 17.64
CA SER A 65 7.79 1.27 18.61
C SER A 65 8.11 0.00 19.40
N ARG A 66 7.24 -1.00 19.34
CA ARG A 66 7.37 -2.26 20.11
C ARG A 66 8.15 -3.35 19.40
N TYR A 67 8.45 -3.18 18.12
CA TYR A 67 9.14 -4.20 17.34
C TYR A 67 10.63 -4.19 17.65
N ASP A 68 11.18 -5.35 17.94
CA ASP A 68 12.60 -5.52 18.18
C ASP A 68 13.32 -5.86 16.87
N TRP A 69 14.09 -4.89 16.36
CA TRP A 69 14.94 -5.06 15.20
C TRP A 69 16.21 -5.89 15.51
N GLU A 70 16.46 -6.23 16.78
CA GLU A 70 17.60 -7.05 17.21
C GLU A 70 18.95 -6.50 16.71
N GLY A 71 19.06 -5.17 16.65
CA GLY A 71 20.25 -4.45 16.17
C GLY A 71 20.42 -4.40 14.65
N ASP A 72 19.39 -4.78 13.88
CA ASP A 72 19.37 -4.63 12.43
C ASP A 72 19.62 -3.18 11.99
N MET A 73 20.40 -3.01 10.93
CA MET A 73 20.77 -1.73 10.36
C MET A 73 20.81 -1.85 8.82
N PRO A 74 20.49 -0.79 8.07
CA PRO A 74 20.56 -0.79 6.62
C PRO A 74 21.93 -1.25 6.10
N LEU A 75 21.95 -2.09 5.06
CA LEU A 75 23.18 -2.71 4.57
C LEU A 75 24.10 -1.73 3.86
N ARG A 76 23.53 -0.68 3.23
CA ARG A 76 24.25 0.40 2.54
C ARG A 76 25.26 -0.13 1.52
N ARG A 77 24.88 -1.12 0.72
CA ARG A 77 25.74 -1.65 -0.34
C ARG A 77 25.98 -0.56 -1.39
N PRO A 78 27.22 -0.38 -1.86
CA PRO A 78 27.49 0.47 -3.02
C PRO A 78 26.74 0.00 -4.26
N PHE A 79 26.11 0.92 -4.99
CA PHE A 79 25.23 0.59 -6.12
C PHE A 79 25.96 -0.15 -7.27
N ASP A 80 27.27 0.06 -7.41
CA ASP A 80 28.13 -0.64 -8.39
C ASP A 80 28.36 -2.13 -8.06
N GLN A 81 27.96 -2.57 -6.86
CA GLN A 81 27.99 -3.96 -6.40
C GLN A 81 26.58 -4.57 -6.35
N THR A 82 25.55 -3.83 -6.77
CA THR A 82 24.16 -4.25 -6.65
C THR A 82 23.70 -5.08 -7.84
N ILE A 83 23.13 -6.25 -7.56
CA ILE A 83 22.41 -7.12 -8.50
C ILE A 83 20.96 -7.21 -8.00
N ILE A 84 20.06 -6.53 -8.72
CA ILE A 84 18.64 -6.42 -8.39
C ILE A 84 17.88 -7.65 -8.92
N TYR A 85 16.99 -8.18 -8.09
CA TYR A 85 16.04 -9.23 -8.44
C TYR A 85 14.60 -8.75 -8.24
N GLU A 86 13.94 -8.34 -9.32
CA GLU A 86 12.53 -7.98 -9.31
C GLU A 86 11.66 -9.21 -9.01
N MET A 87 10.77 -9.11 -8.03
CA MET A 87 9.87 -10.19 -7.67
C MET A 87 8.52 -9.73 -7.13
N HIS A 88 7.54 -10.61 -7.29
CA HIS A 88 6.22 -10.45 -6.71
C HIS A 88 6.10 -11.33 -5.45
N VAL A 89 5.83 -10.73 -4.28
CA VAL A 89 5.72 -11.45 -2.99
C VAL A 89 4.81 -12.68 -3.07
N ARG A 90 3.57 -12.50 -3.57
CA ARG A 90 2.66 -13.61 -3.81
C ARG A 90 3.24 -14.65 -4.78
N GLY A 91 3.61 -14.23 -5.99
CA GLY A 91 3.99 -15.13 -7.07
C GLY A 91 5.20 -16.00 -6.77
N PHE A 92 6.16 -15.45 -6.03
CA PHE A 92 7.44 -16.09 -5.74
C PHE A 92 7.30 -17.46 -5.05
N THR A 93 6.29 -17.62 -4.18
CA THR A 93 6.11 -18.85 -3.40
C THR A 93 4.72 -19.47 -3.46
N ARG A 94 3.78 -18.90 -4.23
CA ARG A 94 2.37 -19.37 -4.30
C ARG A 94 2.22 -20.81 -4.77
N HIS A 95 3.03 -21.24 -5.75
CA HIS A 95 2.87 -22.55 -6.37
C HIS A 95 3.40 -23.67 -5.42
N PRO A 96 2.76 -24.86 -5.35
CA PRO A 96 3.18 -25.93 -4.44
C PRO A 96 4.62 -26.43 -4.61
N ASN A 97 5.22 -26.23 -5.78
CA ASN A 97 6.64 -26.53 -6.03
C ASN A 97 7.61 -25.65 -5.22
N SER A 98 7.12 -24.61 -4.53
CA SER A 98 7.90 -23.85 -3.56
C SER A 98 8.35 -24.72 -2.39
N GLY A 99 7.67 -25.85 -2.15
CA GLY A 99 7.95 -26.76 -1.04
C GLY A 99 7.45 -26.27 0.31
N LEU A 100 6.84 -25.09 0.36
CA LEU A 100 6.36 -24.48 1.60
C LEU A 100 5.01 -25.05 2.02
N ALA A 101 4.73 -24.96 3.32
CA ALA A 101 3.40 -25.24 3.86
C ALA A 101 2.36 -24.29 3.23
N PRO A 102 1.11 -24.75 2.95
CA PRO A 102 0.10 -23.95 2.25
C PRO A 102 -0.13 -22.54 2.80
N GLU A 103 -0.06 -22.37 4.12
CA GLU A 103 -0.26 -21.12 4.86
C GLU A 103 0.84 -20.08 4.65
N LEU A 104 2.05 -20.49 4.25
CA LEU A 104 3.18 -19.58 3.96
C LEU A 104 3.27 -19.21 2.48
N ARG A 105 2.48 -19.84 1.61
CA ARG A 105 2.64 -19.67 0.15
C ARG A 105 2.15 -18.31 -0.31
N GLY A 106 3.07 -17.53 -0.85
CA GLY A 106 2.83 -16.19 -1.36
C GLY A 106 2.72 -15.14 -0.26
N THR A 107 3.42 -15.33 0.85
CA THR A 107 3.44 -14.38 1.97
C THR A 107 4.85 -13.85 2.23
N TYR A 108 4.96 -12.78 3.03
CA TYR A 108 6.24 -12.27 3.52
C TYR A 108 7.02 -13.36 4.28
N ALA A 109 6.34 -14.10 5.17
CA ALA A 109 6.97 -15.23 5.86
C ALA A 109 7.43 -16.34 4.91
N GLY A 110 6.68 -16.62 3.84
CA GLY A 110 7.11 -17.60 2.83
C GLY A 110 8.35 -17.16 2.05
N LEU A 111 8.56 -15.86 1.86
CA LEU A 111 9.76 -15.33 1.22
C LEU A 111 11.01 -15.61 2.07
N ILE A 112 10.90 -15.49 3.41
CA ILE A 112 11.99 -15.80 4.35
C ILE A 112 12.52 -17.22 4.14
N GLU A 113 11.62 -18.20 3.98
CA GLU A 113 11.97 -19.61 3.75
C GLU A 113 12.74 -19.84 2.43
N ARG A 114 12.76 -18.86 1.51
CA ARG A 114 13.44 -18.93 0.22
C ARG A 114 14.71 -18.08 0.16
N ILE A 115 15.13 -17.46 1.25
CA ILE A 115 16.42 -16.77 1.35
C ILE A 115 17.60 -17.65 0.91
N PRO A 116 17.71 -18.94 1.27
CA PRO A 116 18.81 -19.79 0.80
C PRO A 116 18.91 -19.88 -0.74
N TYR A 117 17.77 -19.86 -1.43
CA TYR A 117 17.74 -19.82 -2.89
C TYR A 117 18.28 -18.48 -3.43
N LEU A 118 17.87 -17.36 -2.83
CA LEU A 118 18.32 -16.03 -3.24
C LEU A 118 19.84 -15.86 -3.04
N GLN A 119 20.38 -16.34 -1.90
CA GLN A 119 21.82 -16.35 -1.65
C GLN A 119 22.56 -17.24 -2.66
N ALA A 120 22.03 -18.44 -2.95
CA ALA A 120 22.64 -19.35 -3.92
C ALA A 120 22.61 -18.78 -5.36
N LEU A 121 21.58 -18.01 -5.70
CA LEU A 121 21.48 -17.30 -6.98
C LEU A 121 22.51 -16.15 -7.08
N GLY A 122 22.94 -15.60 -5.94
CA GLY A 122 23.97 -14.55 -5.88
C GLY A 122 23.46 -13.13 -6.08
N ILE A 123 22.15 -12.91 -5.91
CA ILE A 123 21.57 -11.56 -5.95
C ILE A 123 21.93 -10.80 -4.67
N THR A 124 21.86 -9.47 -4.73
CA THR A 124 22.23 -8.63 -3.58
C THR A 124 21.07 -7.76 -3.09
N ALA A 125 20.06 -7.53 -3.91
CA ALA A 125 18.87 -6.79 -3.56
C ALA A 125 17.63 -7.46 -4.17
N VAL A 126 16.54 -7.51 -3.43
CA VAL A 126 15.22 -7.81 -3.99
C VAL A 126 14.50 -6.50 -4.25
N GLU A 127 13.89 -6.37 -5.43
CA GLU A 127 12.95 -5.30 -5.75
C GLU A 127 11.54 -5.89 -5.70
N LEU A 128 10.77 -5.52 -4.69
CA LEU A 128 9.42 -6.03 -4.51
C LEU A 128 8.45 -5.19 -5.34
N LEU A 129 7.67 -5.85 -6.20
CA LEU A 129 6.46 -5.26 -6.77
C LEU A 129 5.56 -4.70 -5.65
N PRO A 130 4.65 -3.75 -5.97
CA PRO A 130 3.97 -2.93 -4.97
C PRO A 130 3.44 -3.67 -3.75
N ILE A 131 3.94 -3.28 -2.58
CA ILE A 131 3.50 -3.80 -1.28
C ILE A 131 2.67 -2.80 -0.49
N PHE A 132 2.48 -1.57 -0.99
CA PHE A 132 1.51 -0.65 -0.38
C PHE A 132 0.13 -1.30 -0.42
N GLN A 133 -0.68 -1.11 0.63
CA GLN A 133 -2.03 -1.63 0.62
C GLN A 133 -2.78 -1.04 -0.58
N PHE A 134 -3.19 -1.94 -1.49
CA PHE A 134 -3.97 -1.63 -2.67
C PHE A 134 -5.37 -2.26 -2.62
N ASP A 135 -6.24 -1.81 -3.51
CA ASP A 135 -7.57 -2.39 -3.72
C ASP A 135 -7.51 -3.58 -4.68
N ALA A 136 -7.82 -4.78 -4.19
CA ALA A 136 -7.84 -5.98 -5.00
C ALA A 136 -9.01 -6.04 -6.00
N GLU A 137 -10.09 -5.29 -5.74
CA GLU A 137 -11.26 -5.16 -6.64
C GLU A 137 -11.05 -4.11 -7.74
N ASP A 138 -9.93 -3.37 -7.73
CA ASP A 138 -9.58 -2.47 -8.83
C ASP A 138 -9.01 -3.24 -10.02
N ALA A 139 -9.88 -4.04 -10.63
CA ALA A 139 -9.60 -4.87 -11.79
C ALA A 139 -10.88 -5.04 -12.62
N PRO A 140 -10.78 -5.48 -13.90
CA PRO A 140 -11.95 -5.84 -14.68
C PRO A 140 -12.77 -6.95 -14.03
N ASP A 141 -14.06 -7.02 -14.33
CA ASP A 141 -14.98 -8.02 -13.79
C ASP A 141 -14.44 -9.46 -13.94
N GLY A 142 -14.47 -10.22 -12.86
CA GLY A 142 -13.95 -11.59 -12.81
C GLY A 142 -12.44 -11.71 -12.61
N HIS A 143 -11.73 -10.59 -12.50
CA HIS A 143 -10.30 -10.54 -12.20
C HIS A 143 -10.03 -9.87 -10.85
N VAL A 144 -8.77 -9.97 -10.41
CA VAL A 144 -8.26 -9.30 -9.22
C VAL A 144 -7.00 -8.53 -9.58
N ASN A 145 -6.76 -7.42 -8.90
CA ASN A 145 -5.51 -6.70 -9.03
C ASN A 145 -4.39 -7.56 -8.43
N TYR A 146 -3.57 -8.14 -9.30
CA TYR A 146 -2.48 -9.01 -8.87
C TYR A 146 -1.25 -8.19 -8.49
N TRP A 147 -0.80 -7.32 -9.39
CA TRP A 147 0.45 -6.57 -9.24
C TRP A 147 0.43 -5.51 -8.13
N GLY A 148 -0.73 -4.91 -7.85
CA GLY A 148 -0.87 -3.96 -6.75
C GLY A 148 -0.55 -2.50 -7.05
N TYR A 149 -0.35 -2.13 -8.32
CA TYR A 149 -0.18 -0.72 -8.75
C TYR A 149 -1.49 0.08 -8.68
N SER A 150 -2.16 0.08 -7.54
CA SER A 150 -3.37 0.88 -7.27
C SER A 150 -3.56 1.08 -5.76
N PRO A 151 -2.69 1.89 -5.12
CA PRO A 151 -2.66 1.98 -3.66
C PRO A 151 -3.88 2.72 -3.09
N VAL A 152 -4.32 2.27 -1.91
CA VAL A 152 -5.32 2.93 -1.05
C VAL A 152 -4.68 3.57 0.18
N SER A 153 -3.46 3.15 0.53
CA SER A 153 -2.63 3.72 1.61
C SER A 153 -1.16 3.71 1.20
N PHE A 154 -0.41 4.74 1.60
CA PHE A 154 1.04 4.84 1.38
C PHE A 154 1.88 4.36 2.57
N PHE A 155 1.25 3.92 3.67
CA PHE A 155 1.95 3.57 4.92
C PHE A 155 1.68 2.13 5.37
N ALA A 156 0.62 1.50 4.87
CA ALA A 156 0.26 0.14 5.24
C ALA A 156 0.83 -0.87 4.24
N PRO A 157 1.50 -1.95 4.69
CA PRO A 157 1.82 -3.07 3.82
C PRO A 157 0.54 -3.82 3.44
N HIS A 158 0.54 -4.47 2.27
CA HIS A 158 -0.62 -5.17 1.74
C HIS A 158 -0.93 -6.41 2.58
N MET A 159 -2.09 -6.40 3.22
CA MET A 159 -2.49 -7.41 4.21
C MET A 159 -2.59 -8.82 3.62
N GLN A 160 -2.96 -8.98 2.35
CA GLN A 160 -3.09 -10.32 1.72
C GLN A 160 -1.75 -11.00 1.43
N TYR A 161 -0.64 -10.32 1.66
CA TYR A 161 0.71 -10.88 1.62
C TYR A 161 1.19 -11.31 3.02
N SER A 162 0.38 -11.19 4.07
CA SER A 162 0.68 -11.79 5.39
C SER A 162 0.04 -13.17 5.54
N ALA A 163 0.77 -14.09 6.17
CA ALA A 163 0.25 -15.39 6.58
C ALA A 163 -0.72 -15.30 7.78
N ARG A 164 -0.60 -14.26 8.60
CA ARG A 164 -1.35 -14.09 9.86
C ARG A 164 -2.71 -13.40 9.68
N GLY A 165 -2.89 -12.65 8.58
CA GLY A 165 -4.20 -12.22 8.08
C GLY A 165 -4.83 -10.99 8.77
N ASP A 166 -4.09 -10.29 9.63
CA ASP A 166 -4.52 -8.99 10.17
C ASP A 166 -3.50 -7.87 9.89
N ALA A 167 -3.95 -6.62 9.97
CA ALA A 167 -3.16 -5.46 9.56
C ALA A 167 -1.91 -5.22 10.42
N ALA A 168 -1.97 -5.49 11.73
CA ALA A 168 -0.81 -5.30 12.61
C ALA A 168 0.21 -6.42 12.37
N ALA A 169 -0.27 -7.64 12.21
CA ALA A 169 0.56 -8.78 11.90
C ALA A 169 1.26 -8.67 10.54
N ALA A 170 0.63 -8.06 9.53
CA ALA A 170 1.26 -7.82 8.24
C ALA A 170 2.49 -6.90 8.33
N ILE A 171 2.47 -5.94 9.24
CA ILE A 171 3.60 -5.02 9.48
C ILE A 171 4.74 -5.76 10.14
N ASP A 172 4.46 -6.53 11.19
CA ASP A 172 5.46 -7.34 11.87
C ASP A 172 6.06 -8.40 10.95
N GLU A 173 5.24 -9.08 10.15
CA GLU A 173 5.70 -10.10 9.21
C GLU A 173 6.54 -9.52 8.07
N PHE A 174 6.21 -8.31 7.60
CA PHE A 174 7.07 -7.58 6.66
C PHE A 174 8.42 -7.21 7.31
N ARG A 175 8.42 -6.71 8.55
CA ARG A 175 9.67 -6.38 9.26
C ARG A 175 10.52 -7.62 9.54
N ASP A 176 9.88 -8.74 9.88
CA ASP A 176 10.54 -10.04 10.02
C ASP A 176 11.24 -10.44 8.72
N MET A 177 10.60 -10.21 7.57
CA MET A 177 11.17 -10.47 6.26
C MET A 177 12.36 -9.57 5.95
N VAL A 178 12.25 -8.25 6.18
CA VAL A 178 13.36 -7.30 5.99
C VAL A 178 14.55 -7.69 6.87
N LYS A 179 14.33 -7.89 8.18
CA LYS A 179 15.37 -8.32 9.13
C LYS A 179 16.05 -9.62 8.71
N ALA A 180 15.30 -10.59 8.20
CA ALA A 180 15.84 -11.85 7.72
C ALA A 180 16.68 -11.68 6.45
N LEU A 181 16.23 -10.86 5.49
CA LEU A 181 16.98 -10.53 4.27
C LEU A 181 18.27 -9.78 4.60
N HIS A 182 18.23 -8.81 5.51
CA HIS A 182 19.40 -8.08 5.97
C HIS A 182 20.44 -8.99 6.63
N ARG A 183 20.02 -9.90 7.51
CA ARG A 183 20.91 -10.93 8.09
C ARG A 183 21.57 -11.80 7.02
N ALA A 184 20.90 -12.00 5.89
CA ALA A 184 21.43 -12.74 4.75
C ALA A 184 22.26 -11.87 3.79
N GLY A 185 22.41 -10.57 4.06
CA GLY A 185 23.15 -9.61 3.24
C GLY A 185 22.40 -9.17 1.98
N ILE A 186 21.06 -9.24 1.98
CA ILE A 186 20.20 -8.88 0.84
C ILE A 186 19.42 -7.61 1.19
N GLU A 187 19.52 -6.60 0.33
CA GLU A 187 18.80 -5.33 0.46
C GLU A 187 17.35 -5.47 -0.02
N VAL A 188 16.47 -4.60 0.48
CA VAL A 188 15.05 -4.53 0.13
C VAL A 188 14.74 -3.19 -0.54
N ILE A 189 14.38 -3.26 -1.81
CA ILE A 189 13.91 -2.13 -2.61
C ILE A 189 12.39 -2.28 -2.82
N LEU A 190 11.64 -1.20 -2.63
CA LEU A 190 10.19 -1.20 -2.88
C LEU A 190 9.85 -0.47 -4.18
N ASP A 191 9.08 -1.13 -5.03
CA ASP A 191 8.37 -0.46 -6.11
C ASP A 191 7.22 0.37 -5.53
N VAL A 192 7.26 1.70 -5.71
CA VAL A 192 6.34 2.63 -5.06
C VAL A 192 5.47 3.41 -6.04
N VAL A 193 4.18 3.50 -5.71
CA VAL A 193 3.21 4.26 -6.49
C VAL A 193 2.77 5.48 -5.71
N TYR A 194 3.33 6.64 -6.04
CA TYR A 194 2.86 7.94 -5.51
C TYR A 194 2.14 8.80 -6.54
N ASN A 195 2.15 8.40 -7.82
CA ASN A 195 1.64 9.24 -8.90
C ASN A 195 0.10 9.17 -9.05
N HIS A 196 -0.57 8.12 -8.53
CA HIS A 196 -2.02 7.96 -8.58
C HIS A 196 -2.53 7.13 -7.39
N THR A 197 -3.85 6.99 -7.28
CA THR A 197 -4.51 6.19 -6.22
C THR A 197 -5.59 5.28 -6.80
N ALA A 198 -6.02 4.30 -6.01
CA ALA A 198 -7.17 3.44 -6.33
C ALA A 198 -8.53 4.16 -6.37
N GLU A 199 -8.62 5.46 -6.07
CA GLU A 199 -9.89 6.20 -6.20
C GLU A 199 -10.25 6.50 -7.66
N GLY A 200 -9.33 6.30 -8.60
CA GLY A 200 -9.55 6.48 -10.04
C GLY A 200 -10.09 7.87 -10.39
N LYS A 201 -10.81 7.95 -11.51
CA LYS A 201 -11.41 9.18 -12.05
C LYS A 201 -12.66 9.64 -11.29
N GLU A 202 -13.36 10.68 -11.75
CA GLU A 202 -14.55 11.26 -11.11
C GLU A 202 -15.68 10.28 -10.76
N THR A 203 -15.84 9.20 -11.53
CA THR A 203 -16.83 8.13 -11.27
C THR A 203 -16.30 6.99 -10.39
N GLY A 204 -15.06 7.07 -9.94
CA GLY A 204 -14.41 6.08 -9.08
C GLY A 204 -14.91 6.11 -7.63
N PRO A 205 -14.42 5.19 -6.78
CA PRO A 205 -14.82 5.12 -5.38
C PRO A 205 -14.30 6.29 -4.55
N THR A 206 -14.99 6.55 -3.44
CA THR A 206 -14.56 7.47 -2.38
C THR A 206 -14.26 6.67 -1.12
N PHE A 207 -12.98 6.53 -0.76
CA PHE A 207 -12.57 5.84 0.46
C PHE A 207 -11.44 6.54 1.23
N CYS A 208 -10.83 7.63 0.72
CA CYS A 208 -9.77 8.35 1.42
C CYS A 208 -9.69 9.82 0.94
N PHE A 209 -8.76 10.12 0.03
CA PHE A 209 -8.32 11.46 -0.32
C PHE A 209 -9.44 12.33 -0.90
N ARG A 210 -10.26 11.78 -1.80
CA ARG A 210 -11.38 12.46 -2.45
C ARG A 210 -12.40 12.97 -1.44
N GLY A 211 -12.68 12.18 -0.42
CA GLY A 211 -13.65 12.54 0.62
C GLY A 211 -13.09 13.51 1.66
N LEU A 212 -11.76 13.63 1.77
CA LEU A 212 -11.10 14.48 2.76
C LEU A 212 -10.80 15.89 2.25
N GLU A 213 -10.19 16.01 1.07
CA GLU A 213 -9.93 17.30 0.43
C GLU A 213 -9.55 17.11 -1.05
N ASN A 214 -10.56 16.95 -1.91
CA ASN A 214 -10.38 16.45 -3.27
C ASN A 214 -9.39 17.27 -4.12
N ASP A 215 -9.49 18.60 -4.11
CA ASP A 215 -8.70 19.47 -4.96
C ASP A 215 -7.28 19.73 -4.42
N ALA A 216 -7.04 19.47 -3.12
CA ALA A 216 -5.70 19.44 -2.57
C ALA A 216 -4.94 18.17 -2.97
N TYR A 217 -5.60 17.00 -2.92
CA TYR A 217 -4.96 15.71 -3.18
C TYR A 217 -4.81 15.38 -4.66
N TYR A 218 -5.73 15.81 -5.53
CA TYR A 218 -5.72 15.46 -6.94
C TYR A 218 -5.53 16.67 -7.84
N ILE A 219 -4.86 16.46 -8.97
CA ILE A 219 -4.81 17.45 -10.04
C ILE A 219 -6.14 17.38 -10.79
N LEU A 220 -6.87 18.48 -10.79
CA LEU A 220 -8.13 18.62 -11.54
C LEU A 220 -7.86 19.33 -12.86
N GLU A 221 -8.67 19.02 -13.87
CA GLU A 221 -8.68 19.76 -15.14
C GLU A 221 -9.20 21.19 -14.92
N GLU A 222 -9.12 22.04 -15.96
CA GLU A 222 -9.59 23.45 -15.89
C GLU A 222 -11.06 23.57 -15.48
N ASP A 223 -11.90 22.60 -15.85
CA ASP A 223 -13.31 22.56 -15.49
C ASP A 223 -13.56 22.18 -14.02
N ARG A 224 -12.52 21.74 -13.29
CA ARG A 224 -12.54 21.24 -11.90
C ARG A 224 -13.43 20.03 -11.64
N GLU A 225 -14.27 19.63 -12.58
CA GLU A 225 -15.11 18.45 -12.46
C GLU A 225 -14.29 17.18 -12.72
N HIS A 226 -13.42 17.22 -13.72
CA HIS A 226 -12.63 16.07 -14.15
C HIS A 226 -11.22 16.07 -13.56
N TYR A 227 -10.61 14.89 -13.55
CA TYR A 227 -9.27 14.65 -13.02
C TYR A 227 -8.27 14.65 -14.17
N ALA A 228 -7.15 15.34 -13.99
CA ALA A 228 -6.02 15.22 -14.90
C ALA A 228 -5.41 13.83 -14.76
N ASN A 229 -5.26 13.14 -15.89
CA ASN A 229 -4.86 11.72 -15.92
C ASN A 229 -3.53 11.51 -16.63
N TYR A 230 -2.44 12.00 -16.04
CA TYR A 230 -1.08 11.80 -16.57
C TYR A 230 -0.53 10.40 -16.29
N SER A 231 -1.12 9.67 -15.34
CA SER A 231 -0.76 8.30 -14.97
C SER A 231 -1.38 7.22 -15.87
N GLY A 232 -2.49 7.54 -16.55
CA GLY A 232 -3.31 6.58 -17.29
C GLY A 232 -4.28 5.76 -16.43
N THR A 233 -4.38 6.01 -15.11
CA THR A 233 -5.21 5.24 -14.16
C THR A 233 -6.47 5.97 -13.68
N GLY A 234 -6.70 7.18 -14.19
CA GLY A 234 -7.92 7.97 -13.98
C GLY A 234 -7.71 9.20 -13.10
N ASN A 235 -6.63 9.25 -12.32
CA ASN A 235 -6.25 10.44 -11.55
C ASN A 235 -4.73 10.61 -11.51
N THR A 236 -4.30 11.81 -11.12
CA THR A 236 -2.91 12.08 -10.76
C THR A 236 -2.87 12.79 -9.41
N LEU A 237 -2.03 12.30 -8.50
CA LEU A 237 -1.83 12.87 -7.18
C LEU A 237 -1.08 14.22 -7.29
N ASN A 238 -1.56 15.25 -6.59
CA ASN A 238 -1.05 16.61 -6.68
C ASN A 238 0.19 16.83 -5.81
N ALA A 239 1.34 16.33 -6.25
CA ALA A 239 2.61 16.51 -5.54
C ALA A 239 3.12 17.97 -5.48
N ASN A 240 2.47 18.91 -6.19
CA ASN A 240 2.76 20.34 -6.05
C ASN A 240 2.19 20.91 -4.74
N HIS A 241 1.09 20.35 -4.23
CA HIS A 241 0.47 20.76 -2.99
C HIS A 241 1.37 20.40 -1.79
N SER A 242 1.59 21.37 -0.89
CA SER A 242 2.57 21.23 0.21
C SER A 242 2.27 20.06 1.14
N MET A 243 0.99 19.83 1.46
CA MET A 243 0.56 18.73 2.33
C MET A 243 0.73 17.36 1.66
N VAL A 244 0.46 17.28 0.36
CA VAL A 244 0.62 16.02 -0.41
C VAL A 244 2.10 15.68 -0.55
N ARG A 245 2.94 16.68 -0.88
CA ARG A 245 4.40 16.51 -0.92
C ARG A 245 4.94 16.07 0.42
N ARG A 246 4.48 16.67 1.52
CA ARG A 246 4.85 16.26 2.87
C ARG A 246 4.45 14.81 3.15
N MET A 247 3.23 14.41 2.80
CA MET A 247 2.77 13.03 2.99
C MET A 247 3.62 12.01 2.22
N ILE A 248 4.00 12.31 0.98
CA ILE A 248 4.90 11.46 0.18
C ILE A 248 6.26 11.33 0.88
N LEU A 249 6.86 12.45 1.31
CA LEU A 249 8.14 12.43 2.03
C LEU A 249 8.05 11.69 3.37
N ASP A 250 6.99 11.92 4.14
CA ASP A 250 6.75 11.24 5.41
C ASP A 250 6.56 9.73 5.19
N SER A 251 5.93 9.31 4.09
CA SER A 251 5.81 7.90 3.70
C SER A 251 7.17 7.30 3.36
N LEU A 252 7.99 7.98 2.54
CA LEU A 252 9.35 7.53 2.23
C LEU A 252 10.20 7.39 3.50
N HIS A 253 10.17 8.38 4.39
CA HIS A 253 10.86 8.33 5.69
C HIS A 253 10.35 7.19 6.55
N TYR A 254 9.03 6.98 6.62
CA TYR A 254 8.46 5.86 7.37
C TYR A 254 8.98 4.51 6.87
N TRP A 255 9.02 4.28 5.56
CA TRP A 255 9.52 3.02 5.01
C TRP A 255 11.02 2.81 5.26
N VAL A 256 11.82 3.87 5.29
CA VAL A 256 13.26 3.78 5.64
C VAL A 256 13.44 3.60 7.15
N ASP A 257 12.91 4.52 7.96
CA ASP A 257 13.24 4.66 9.37
C ASP A 257 12.53 3.61 10.25
N GLU A 258 11.28 3.26 9.92
CA GLU A 258 10.46 2.35 10.74
C GLU A 258 10.38 0.93 10.16
N MET A 259 10.58 0.79 8.84
CA MET A 259 10.44 -0.47 8.11
C MET A 259 11.76 -0.97 7.50
N HIS A 260 12.85 -0.21 7.66
CA HIS A 260 14.22 -0.55 7.25
C HIS A 260 14.38 -0.87 5.75
N VAL A 261 13.57 -0.26 4.89
CA VAL A 261 13.71 -0.37 3.43
C VAL A 261 15.00 0.34 2.98
N ASP A 262 15.77 -0.28 2.09
CA ASP A 262 17.05 0.25 1.61
C ASP A 262 16.91 1.18 0.40
N GLY A 263 15.79 1.11 -0.32
CA GLY A 263 15.57 1.95 -1.50
C GLY A 263 14.16 1.87 -2.08
N PHE A 264 13.92 2.71 -3.08
CA PHE A 264 12.65 2.80 -3.78
C PHE A 264 12.88 2.82 -5.29
N ARG A 265 11.93 2.26 -6.02
CA ARG A 265 11.84 2.31 -7.48
C ARG A 265 10.53 2.95 -7.91
#